data_AF-A0A0G4MI10-F1
#
_entry.id   AF-A0A0G4MI10-F1
#
_cell.length_a   1.000
_cell.length_b   1.000
_cell.length_c   1.000
_cell.angle_alpha   90.00
_cell.angle_beta   90.00
_cell.angle_gamma   90.00
#
_symmetry.space_group_name_H-M   'P 1'
#
loop_
_entity.id
_entity.type
_entity.pdbx_description
1 polymer ?
#
loop_
_entity_poly.entity_id
_entity_poly.type
_entity_poly.pdbx_seq_one_letter_code
_entity_poly.pdbx_strand_id
1 'polypeptide(L)'
;MFDITVEDPVNKGNHIHVWQNSWGLSTRVIGVMVMIHGDDKGLVLPPRIAKIQAIVIPVGITAKLAAEDRKKLEEGVEDIRHTLKKAGVRTESDHREGYTPAWKFNDWELRGVPLRLEY
;
A
#
# COMPACT_ATOMS: atom_id res chain seq x y z
N MET A 1 -41.56 -16.44 1.26
CA MET A 1 -40.63 -16.62 2.42
C MET A 1 -40.70 -15.43 3.36
N PHE A 2 -40.61 -14.18 2.87
CA PHE A 2 -40.77 -12.97 3.70
C PHE A 2 -41.94 -12.06 3.25
N ASP A 3 -42.72 -12.50 2.26
CA ASP A 3 -43.92 -11.83 1.72
C ASP A 3 -43.75 -10.33 1.43
N ILE A 4 -42.54 -9.95 0.98
CA ILE A 4 -42.24 -8.60 0.55
C ILE A 4 -42.96 -8.36 -0.78
N THR A 5 -43.99 -7.53 -0.73
CA THR A 5 -44.84 -7.18 -1.86
C THR A 5 -45.10 -5.68 -1.88
N VAL A 6 -45.44 -5.17 -3.06
CA VAL A 6 -45.94 -3.80 -3.27
C VAL A 6 -47.24 -3.88 -4.08
N GLU A 7 -48.11 -2.87 -3.96
CA GLU A 7 -49.30 -2.79 -4.81
C GLU A 7 -48.89 -2.55 -6.27
N ASP A 8 -49.52 -3.26 -7.20
CA ASP A 8 -49.31 -3.08 -8.62
C ASP A 8 -49.88 -1.72 -9.07
N PRO A 9 -49.04 -0.78 -9.58
CA PRO A 9 -49.51 0.52 -10.02
C PRO A 9 -50.42 0.44 -11.27
N VAL A 10 -50.38 -0.68 -12.02
CA VAL A 10 -51.20 -0.91 -13.21
C VAL A 10 -52.50 -1.63 -12.83
N ASN A 11 -52.45 -2.63 -11.94
CA ASN A 11 -53.61 -3.41 -11.51
C ASN A 11 -53.91 -3.19 -10.02
N LYS A 12 -54.55 -2.06 -9.68
CA LYS A 12 -54.93 -1.72 -8.30
C LYS A 12 -55.67 -2.86 -7.60
N GLY A 13 -55.28 -3.15 -6.36
CA GLY A 13 -55.79 -4.30 -5.59
C GLY A 13 -55.03 -5.62 -5.80
N ASN A 14 -54.12 -5.70 -6.78
CA ASN A 14 -53.15 -6.79 -6.89
C ASN A 14 -51.82 -6.40 -6.23
N HIS A 15 -51.18 -7.38 -5.59
CA HIS A 15 -49.84 -7.24 -5.03
C HIS A 15 -48.83 -7.96 -5.92
N ILE A 16 -47.69 -7.31 -6.19
CA ILE A 16 -46.56 -7.91 -6.91
C ILE A 16 -45.37 -8.11 -5.98
N HIS A 17 -44.65 -9.22 -6.16
CA HIS A 17 -43.39 -9.45 -5.46
C HIS A 17 -42.29 -8.56 -6.02
N VAL A 18 -41.45 -8.04 -5.14
CA VAL A 18 -40.30 -7.23 -5.51
C VAL A 18 -39.17 -8.10 -6.08
N TRP A 19 -38.40 -7.54 -7.00
CA TRP A 19 -37.18 -8.16 -7.50
C TRP A 19 -36.01 -7.81 -6.57
N GLN A 20 -35.39 -8.81 -5.97
CA GLN A 20 -34.29 -8.62 -5.03
C GLN A 20 -33.01 -9.26 -5.57
N ASN A 21 -31.89 -8.60 -5.30
CA ASN A 21 -30.53 -9.11 -5.51
C ASN A 21 -29.74 -8.99 -4.20
N SER A 22 -28.63 -9.73 -4.14
CA SER A 22 -27.67 -9.62 -3.04
C SER A 22 -26.26 -9.86 -3.58
N TRP A 23 -25.27 -9.23 -2.95
CA TRP A 23 -23.87 -9.36 -3.31
C TRP A 23 -23.01 -9.37 -2.05
N GLY A 24 -21.86 -10.03 -2.11
CA GLY A 24 -20.92 -10.14 -0.99
C GLY A 24 -19.47 -10.08 -1.44
N LEU A 25 -18.66 -9.39 -0.64
CA LEU A 25 -17.20 -9.31 -0.77
C LEU A 25 -16.60 -9.47 0.62
N SER A 26 -15.46 -10.15 0.72
CA SER A 26 -14.78 -10.37 2.00
C SER A 26 -13.28 -10.13 1.89
N THR A 27 -12.58 -10.25 3.01
CA THR A 27 -11.11 -10.15 3.09
C THR A 27 -10.36 -11.21 2.29
N ARG A 28 -11.06 -12.21 1.71
CA ARG A 28 -10.47 -13.20 0.80
C ARG A 28 -9.70 -12.55 -0.36
N VAL A 29 -10.09 -11.36 -0.80
CA VAL A 29 -9.39 -10.62 -1.86
C VAL A 29 -7.93 -10.31 -1.50
N ILE A 30 -7.60 -10.18 -0.22
CA ILE A 30 -6.22 -10.00 0.24
C ILE A 30 -5.41 -11.27 -0.04
N GLY A 31 -5.95 -12.44 0.31
CA GLY A 31 -5.30 -13.73 0.01
C GLY A 31 -5.12 -13.95 -1.49
N VAL A 32 -6.12 -13.59 -2.31
CA VAL A 32 -6.01 -13.65 -3.78
C VAL A 32 -4.88 -12.75 -4.28
N MET A 33 -4.78 -11.52 -3.78
CA MET A 33 -3.69 -10.60 -4.13
C MET A 33 -2.32 -11.18 -3.76
N VAL A 34 -2.17 -11.79 -2.57
CA VAL A 34 -0.91 -12.41 -2.13
C VAL A 34 -0.52 -13.54 -3.10
N MET A 35 -1.45 -14.43 -3.42
CA MET A 35 -1.18 -15.60 -4.27
C MET A 35 -0.88 -15.24 -5.73
N ILE A 36 -1.47 -14.17 -6.25
CA ILE A 36 -1.29 -13.77 -7.66
C ILE A 36 -0.03 -12.95 -7.86
N HIS A 37 0.26 -12.02 -6.94
CA HIS A 37 1.35 -11.06 -7.13
C HIS A 37 2.62 -11.42 -6.37
N GLY A 38 2.54 -12.20 -5.28
CA GLY A 38 3.72 -12.64 -4.53
C GLY A 38 4.69 -13.43 -5.39
N ASP A 39 5.98 -13.33 -5.07
CA ASP A 39 7.07 -14.02 -5.75
C ASP A 39 7.99 -14.74 -4.74
N ASP A 40 9.08 -15.32 -5.23
CA ASP A 40 10.05 -16.05 -4.39
C ASP A 40 10.77 -15.16 -3.36
N LYS A 41 10.68 -13.83 -3.50
CA LYS A 41 11.29 -12.87 -2.58
C LYS A 41 10.32 -12.36 -1.53
N GLY A 42 9.01 -12.48 -1.75
CA GLY A 42 7.99 -12.18 -0.77
C GLY A 42 6.74 -11.55 -1.36
N LEU A 43 6.17 -10.60 -0.62
CA LEU A 43 4.95 -9.92 -1.04
C LEU A 43 5.25 -8.95 -2.19
N VAL A 44 4.28 -8.75 -3.09
CA VAL A 44 4.31 -7.64 -4.06
C VAL A 44 2.98 -6.90 -3.97
N LEU A 45 2.98 -5.69 -3.39
CA LEU A 45 1.74 -4.93 -3.21
C LEU A 45 1.40 -4.14 -4.49
N PRO A 46 0.16 -4.24 -4.99
CA PRO A 46 -0.30 -3.33 -6.04
C PRO A 46 -0.26 -1.87 -5.56
N PRO A 47 0.34 -0.93 -6.33
CA PRO A 47 0.59 0.44 -5.86
C PRO A 47 -0.64 1.22 -5.40
N ARG A 48 -1.83 0.87 -5.89
CA ARG A 48 -3.09 1.54 -5.51
C ARG A 48 -3.54 1.22 -4.09
N ILE A 49 -3.16 0.06 -3.55
CA ILE A 49 -3.55 -0.40 -2.20
C ILE A 49 -2.37 -0.51 -1.23
N ALA A 50 -1.14 -0.34 -1.70
CA ALA A 50 0.05 -0.35 -0.85
C ALA A 50 0.01 0.80 0.16
N LYS A 51 0.10 0.53 1.47
CA LYS A 51 0.11 1.59 2.50
C LYS A 51 1.31 2.55 2.30
N ILE A 52 2.47 1.99 1.98
CA ILE A 52 3.67 2.70 1.57
C ILE A 52 3.92 2.32 0.11
N GLN A 53 3.97 3.31 -0.78
CA GLN A 53 4.24 3.14 -2.20
C GLN A 53 5.72 3.24 -2.51
N ALA A 54 6.43 4.12 -1.80
CA ALA A 54 7.86 4.32 -1.96
C ALA A 54 8.54 4.40 -0.59
N ILE A 55 9.68 3.72 -0.43
CA ILE A 55 10.54 3.83 0.75
C ILE A 55 11.89 4.40 0.34
N VAL A 56 12.32 5.48 0.99
CA VAL A 56 13.62 6.11 0.76
C VAL A 56 14.60 5.61 1.82
N ILE A 57 15.75 5.10 1.40
CA ILE A 57 16.74 4.51 2.30
C ILE A 57 18.09 5.20 2.06
N PRO A 58 18.66 5.88 3.08
CA PRO A 58 20.00 6.44 2.96
C PRO A 58 21.03 5.32 2.82
N VAL A 59 21.90 5.44 1.84
CA VAL A 59 23.02 4.51 1.58
C VAL A 59 24.36 5.23 1.72
N GLY A 60 25.47 4.47 1.73
CA GLY A 60 26.82 5.06 1.77
C GLY A 60 27.24 5.70 3.10
N ILE A 61 26.44 5.58 4.17
CA ILE A 61 26.83 6.02 5.52
C ILE A 61 27.96 5.12 6.03
N THR A 62 29.16 5.68 6.17
CA THR A 62 30.32 4.98 6.72
C THR A 62 30.83 5.68 7.98
N ALA A 63 31.61 4.98 8.81
CA ALA A 63 32.21 5.55 10.02
C ALA A 63 33.17 6.74 9.74
N LYS A 64 33.60 6.92 8.50
CA LYS A 64 34.49 8.00 8.05
C LYS A 64 33.73 9.20 7.48
N LEU A 65 32.41 9.10 7.32
CA LEU A 65 31.61 10.17 6.75
C LEU A 65 31.58 11.35 7.73
N ALA A 66 31.91 12.55 7.24
CA ALA A 66 31.83 13.76 8.04
C ALA A 66 30.39 14.00 8.50
N ALA A 67 30.20 14.56 9.69
CA ALA A 67 28.88 14.85 10.24
C ALA A 67 28.06 15.78 9.32
N GLU A 68 28.73 16.72 8.65
CA GLU A 68 28.13 17.63 7.67
C GLU A 68 27.61 16.90 6.43
N ASP A 69 28.38 15.94 5.90
CA ASP A 69 27.97 15.16 4.74
C ASP A 69 26.85 14.18 5.09
N ARG A 70 26.88 13.62 6.30
CA ARG A 70 25.77 12.82 6.83
C ARG A 70 24.49 13.65 6.92
N LYS A 71 24.58 14.87 7.44
CA LYS A 71 23.43 15.77 7.54
C LYS A 71 22.87 16.13 6.15
N LYS A 72 23.72 16.43 5.18
CA LYS A 72 23.30 16.69 3.78
C LYS A 72 22.59 15.48 3.15
N LEU A 73 23.07 14.26 3.45
CA LEU A 73 22.43 13.03 3.00
C LEU A 73 21.02 12.90 3.59
N GLU A 74 20.89 13.09 4.91
CA GLU A 74 19.61 13.02 5.61
C GLU A 74 18.62 14.10 5.12
N GLU A 75 19.10 15.32 4.86
CA GLU A 75 18.30 16.41 4.25
C GLU A 75 17.81 16.01 2.86
N GLY A 76 18.68 15.45 2.00
CA GLY A 76 18.28 15.01 0.66
C GLY A 76 17.26 13.86 0.66
N VAL A 77 17.36 12.93 1.61
CA VAL A 77 16.34 11.88 1.81
C VAL A 77 14.98 12.52 2.15
N GLU A 78 14.97 13.50 3.06
CA GLU A 78 13.74 14.17 3.46
C GLU A 78 13.15 15.06 2.35
N ASP A 79 13.99 15.68 1.53
CA ASP A 79 13.57 16.46 0.35
C ASP A 79 12.86 15.57 -0.68
N ILE A 80 13.41 14.39 -0.96
CA ILE A 80 12.77 13.39 -1.84
C ILE A 80 11.42 12.97 -1.25
N ARG A 81 11.40 12.63 0.05
CA ARG A 81 10.17 12.21 0.73
C ARG A 81 9.10 13.31 0.67
N HIS A 82 9.48 14.56 0.94
CA HIS A 82 8.56 15.70 0.92
C HIS A 82 8.02 15.94 -0.50
N THR A 83 8.90 15.93 -1.50
CA THR A 83 8.53 16.11 -2.91
C THR A 83 7.52 15.05 -3.36
N LEU A 84 7.76 13.79 -3.03
CA LEU A 84 6.87 12.69 -3.38
C LEU A 84 5.54 12.76 -2.62
N LYS A 85 5.56 13.08 -1.31
CA LYS A 85 4.33 13.30 -0.54
C LYS A 85 3.49 14.44 -1.11
N LYS A 86 4.11 15.53 -1.52
CA LYS A 86 3.45 16.68 -2.15
C LYS A 86 2.80 16.30 -3.49
N ALA A 87 3.39 15.36 -4.22
CA ALA A 87 2.82 14.79 -5.44
C ALA A 87 1.72 13.73 -5.18
N GLY A 88 1.38 13.43 -3.92
CA GLY A 88 0.35 12.46 -3.55
C GLY A 88 0.84 11.01 -3.44
N VAL A 89 2.15 10.77 -3.49
CA VAL A 89 2.74 9.44 -3.29
C VAL A 89 2.88 9.16 -1.80
N ARG A 90 2.42 7.98 -1.36
CA ARG A 90 2.57 7.52 0.04
C ARG A 90 4.00 7.07 0.28
N THR A 91 4.89 8.02 0.55
CA THR A 91 6.32 7.77 0.72
C THR A 91 6.73 7.83 2.19
N GLU A 92 7.63 6.96 2.63
CA GLU A 92 8.33 7.11 3.92
C GLU A 92 9.85 7.02 3.74
N SER A 93 10.61 7.35 4.78
CA SER A 93 12.07 7.21 4.84
C SER A 93 12.47 6.26 5.98
N ASP A 94 13.50 5.43 5.76
CA ASP A 94 13.99 4.47 6.76
C ASP A 94 15.34 4.87 7.35
N HIS A 95 15.27 5.68 8.41
CA HIS A 95 16.42 6.17 9.16
C HIS A 95 16.84 5.26 10.33
N ARG A 96 16.31 4.02 10.43
CA ARG A 96 16.66 3.12 11.54
C ARG A 96 18.17 2.88 11.59
N GLU A 97 18.80 3.27 12.69
CA GLU A 97 20.20 2.95 12.95
C GLU A 97 20.34 1.49 13.42
N GLY A 98 21.56 0.96 13.38
CA GLY A 98 21.84 -0.43 13.80
C GLY A 98 21.51 -1.51 12.77
N TYR A 99 20.86 -1.16 11.66
CA TYR A 99 20.60 -2.05 10.53
C TYR A 99 21.39 -1.60 9.29
N THR A 100 22.00 -2.56 8.60
CA THR A 100 22.67 -2.28 7.32
C THR A 100 21.64 -1.93 6.24
N PRO A 101 22.02 -1.15 5.21
CA PRO A 101 21.13 -0.89 4.08
C PRO A 101 20.58 -2.17 3.45
N ALA A 102 21.45 -3.20 3.26
CA ALA A 102 21.02 -4.49 2.72
C ALA A 102 19.95 -5.19 3.58
N TRP A 103 20.03 -5.07 4.91
CA TRP A 103 18.98 -5.59 5.80
C TRP A 103 17.65 -4.84 5.59
N LYS A 104 17.70 -3.51 5.51
CA LYS A 104 16.51 -2.68 5.23
C LYS A 104 15.93 -3.01 3.86
N PHE A 105 16.77 -3.24 2.86
CA PHE A 105 16.34 -3.61 1.52
C PHE A 105 15.50 -4.88 1.56
N ASN A 106 15.97 -5.90 2.27
CA ASN A 106 15.25 -7.15 2.45
C ASN A 106 13.96 -6.99 3.27
N ASP A 107 13.96 -6.22 4.37
CA ASP A 107 12.76 -5.97 5.19
C ASP A 107 11.63 -5.33 4.35
N TRP A 108 11.97 -4.36 3.47
CA TRP A 108 10.98 -3.72 2.60
C TRP A 108 10.61 -4.53 1.36
N GLU A 109 11.53 -5.35 0.85
CA GLU A 109 11.27 -6.31 -0.23
C GLU A 109 10.29 -7.40 0.23
N LEU A 110 10.49 -7.99 1.41
CA LEU A 110 9.58 -8.97 2.00
C LEU A 110 8.16 -8.41 2.22
N ARG A 111 8.05 -7.12 2.55
CA ARG A 111 6.77 -6.40 2.75
C ARG A 111 6.12 -5.96 1.43
N GLY A 112 6.80 -6.09 0.30
CA GLY A 112 6.28 -5.76 -1.01
C GLY A 112 6.05 -4.29 -1.27
N VAL A 113 6.89 -3.41 -0.70
CA VAL A 113 6.83 -1.98 -1.04
C VAL A 113 7.13 -1.81 -2.54
N PRO A 114 6.24 -1.15 -3.31
CA PRO A 114 6.37 -1.10 -4.76
C PRO A 114 7.67 -0.48 -5.28
N LEU A 115 8.17 0.56 -4.60
CA LEU A 115 9.38 1.26 -4.98
C LEU A 115 10.32 1.45 -3.79
N ARG A 116 11.59 1.12 -3.99
CA ARG A 116 12.69 1.48 -3.09
C ARG A 116 13.57 2.52 -3.78
N LEU A 117 13.81 3.62 -3.08
CA LEU A 117 14.68 4.70 -3.53
C LEU A 117 15.93 4.70 -2.65
N GLU A 118 17.08 4.48 -3.27
CA GLU A 118 18.38 4.47 -2.61
C GLU A 118 19.03 5.83 -2.87
N TYR A 119 19.39 6.54 -1.81
CA TYR A 119 19.95 7.90 -1.88
C TYR A 119 21.25 7.98 -1.08
#